data_AF-A0A9E6BR83-F1
#
_entry.id   AF-A0A9E6BR83-F1
#
_cell.length_a   1.000
_cell.length_b   1.000
_cell.length_c   1.000
_cell.angle_alpha   90.00
_cell.angle_beta   90.00
_cell.angle_gamma   90.00
#
_symmetry.space_group_name_H-M   'P 1'
#
loop_
_entity.id
_entity.type
_entity.pdbx_description
1 polymer ?
#
loop_
_entity_poly.entity_id
_entity_poly.type
_entity_poly.pdbx_seq_one_letter_code
_entity_poly.pdbx_strand_id
1 'polypeptide(L)'
;MSDANTPNSLLAAAQKTFTEPFGGAITLLVEGGSDKAIRIDGRKTPPVVSAANAGGKADCIWRAAPDILLRAISGERGFESVYVSGQLSICGDMSVVARLNLKQAK
;
A
#
# COMPACT_ATOMS: atom_id res chain seq x y z
N MET A 1 10.88 11.41 19.22
CA MET A 1 11.11 10.31 18.24
C MET A 1 9.74 9.91 17.75
N SER A 2 9.52 10.04 16.44
CA SER A 2 8.22 10.24 15.82
C SER A 2 7.41 8.94 15.71
N ASP A 3 6.15 8.96 16.15
CA ASP A 3 5.15 7.86 15.99
C ASP A 3 4.82 7.50 14.52
N ALA A 4 5.44 8.20 13.57
CA ALA A 4 5.23 8.09 12.12
C ALA A 4 5.78 6.81 11.47
N ASN A 5 6.44 5.92 12.24
CA ASN A 5 7.05 4.69 11.74
C ASN A 5 6.41 3.41 12.30
N THR A 6 5.20 3.51 12.86
CA THR A 6 4.47 2.34 13.37
C THR A 6 3.52 1.79 12.31
N PRO A 7 3.22 0.47 12.29
CA PRO A 7 2.20 -0.12 11.41
C PRO A 7 0.84 0.59 11.47
N ASN A 8 0.52 1.24 12.59
CA ASN A 8 -0.69 2.04 12.78
C ASN A 8 -0.70 3.31 11.90
N SER A 9 0.46 3.95 11.70
CA SER A 9 0.59 5.12 10.83
C SER A 9 0.37 4.77 9.34
N LEU A 10 0.86 3.61 8.90
CA LEU A 10 0.67 3.12 7.53
C LEU A 10 -0.78 2.71 7.28
N LEU A 11 -1.45 2.09 8.25
CA LEU A 11 -2.88 1.76 8.15
C LEU A 11 -3.73 3.03 8.01
N ALA A 12 -3.48 4.03 8.86
CA ALA A 12 -4.20 5.30 8.80
C ALA A 12 -3.93 6.06 7.50
N ALA A 13 -2.71 6.04 6.99
CA ALA A 13 -2.37 6.64 5.70
C ALA A 13 -3.09 5.91 4.55
N ALA A 14 -3.09 4.58 4.53
CA ALA A 14 -3.80 3.81 3.52
C ALA A 14 -5.31 4.10 3.53
N GLN A 15 -5.94 4.19 4.70
CA GLN A 15 -7.35 4.57 4.83
C GLN A 15 -7.68 5.94 4.24
N LYS A 16 -6.73 6.89 4.30
CA LYS A 16 -6.89 8.23 3.72
C LYS A 16 -6.62 8.26 2.22
N THR A 17 -5.67 7.47 1.74
CA THR A 17 -5.28 7.43 0.32
C THR A 17 -6.30 6.69 -0.54
N PHE A 18 -6.72 5.50 -0.12
CA PHE A 18 -7.53 4.61 -0.97
C PHE A 18 -9.03 4.88 -0.80
N THR A 19 -9.51 5.95 -1.42
CA THR A 19 -10.93 6.37 -1.36
C THR A 19 -11.74 5.96 -2.58
N GLU A 20 -11.10 5.71 -3.71
CA GLU A 20 -11.72 5.35 -4.99
C GLU A 20 -11.50 3.88 -5.33
N PRO A 21 -12.49 3.18 -5.93
CA PRO A 21 -12.34 1.80 -6.35
C PRO A 21 -11.31 1.66 -7.49
N PHE A 22 -10.56 0.56 -7.49
CA PHE A 22 -9.55 0.22 -8.51
C PHE A 22 -9.67 -1.21 -9.04
N GLY A 23 -10.67 -1.97 -8.56
CA GLY A 23 -11.03 -3.28 -9.10
C GLY A 23 -10.03 -4.40 -8.80
N GLY A 24 -9.31 -4.32 -7.68
CA GLY A 24 -8.34 -5.33 -7.26
C GLY A 24 -8.05 -5.27 -5.75
N ALA A 25 -7.17 -6.15 -5.29
CA ALA A 25 -6.71 -6.20 -3.90
C ALA A 25 -5.19 -6.07 -3.82
N ILE A 26 -4.72 -5.12 -3.01
CA ILE A 26 -3.31 -4.86 -2.74
C ILE A 26 -3.00 -5.27 -1.30
N THR A 27 -1.85 -5.92 -1.10
CA THR A 27 -1.27 -6.15 0.22
C THR A 27 0.02 -5.36 0.37
N LEU A 28 0.09 -4.46 1.34
CA LEU A 28 1.32 -3.79 1.76
C LEU A 28 1.99 -4.67 2.83
N LEU A 29 3.18 -5.15 2.54
CA LEU A 29 3.95 -6.05 3.41
C LEU A 29 5.23 -5.37 3.88
N VAL A 30 5.33 -5.18 5.20
CA VAL A 30 6.46 -4.47 5.81
C VAL A 30 7.68 -5.39 5.90
N GLU A 31 8.82 -4.93 5.40
CA GLU A 31 10.09 -5.65 5.56
C GLU A 31 10.60 -5.64 7.00
N GLY A 32 11.21 -6.74 7.44
CA GLY A 32 11.76 -6.89 8.78
C GLY A 32 10.73 -6.93 9.92
N GLY A 33 9.44 -6.81 9.61
CA GLY A 33 8.34 -6.96 10.56
C GLY A 33 7.90 -8.42 10.72
N SER A 34 7.30 -8.73 11.87
CA SER A 34 6.39 -9.88 12.06
C SER A 34 5.31 -9.89 10.96
N ASP A 35 4.55 -10.99 10.82
CA ASP A 35 3.53 -11.27 9.77
C ASP A 35 2.44 -10.21 9.51
N LYS A 36 2.60 -8.96 9.93
CA LYS A 36 1.73 -7.81 9.76
C LYS A 36 1.79 -7.30 8.32
N ALA A 37 0.62 -7.22 7.72
CA ALA A 37 0.38 -6.61 6.43
C ALA A 37 -0.82 -5.67 6.51
N ILE A 38 -0.96 -4.79 5.53
CA ILE A 38 -2.19 -4.02 5.33
C ILE A 38 -2.82 -4.49 4.04
N ARG A 39 -4.08 -4.88 4.11
CA ARG A 39 -4.87 -5.28 2.95
C ARG A 39 -5.76 -4.13 2.53
N ILE A 40 -5.77 -3.85 1.23
CA ILE A 40 -6.63 -2.86 0.58
C ILE A 40 -7.45 -3.60 -0.46
N ASP A 41 -8.76 -3.73 -0.25
CA ASP A 41 -9.70 -4.30 -1.22
C ASP A 41 -10.43 -3.17 -1.96
N GLY A 42 -9.92 -2.83 -3.14
CA GLY A 42 -10.47 -1.80 -4.03
C GLY A 42 -11.55 -2.30 -4.98
N ARG A 43 -12.08 -3.50 -4.78
CA ARG A 43 -13.26 -4.01 -5.51
C ARG A 43 -14.56 -3.45 -4.94
N LYS A 44 -14.50 -2.86 -3.74
CA LYS A 44 -15.60 -2.21 -3.03
C LYS A 44 -15.48 -0.68 -3.11
N THR A 45 -16.60 0.00 -2.88
CA THR A 45 -16.68 1.47 -2.82
C THR A 45 -17.34 1.89 -1.50
N PRO A 46 -16.62 2.59 -0.59
CA PRO A 46 -15.18 2.86 -0.67
C PRO A 46 -14.34 1.57 -0.54
N PRO A 47 -13.07 1.58 -0.97
CA PRO A 47 -12.14 0.48 -0.72
C PRO A 47 -12.07 0.13 0.77
N VAL A 48 -11.96 -1.17 1.08
CA VAL A 48 -11.83 -1.65 2.46
C VAL A 48 -10.35 -1.80 2.81
N VAL A 49 -9.90 -1.05 3.82
CA VAL A 49 -8.52 -1.08 4.30
C VAL A 49 -8.47 -1.67 5.71
N SER A 50 -7.70 -2.75 5.92
CA SER A 50 -7.60 -3.42 7.21
C SER A 50 -6.18 -3.94 7.48
N ALA A 51 -5.84 -4.07 8.77
CA ALA A 51 -4.71 -4.90 9.17
C ALA A 51 -4.99 -6.37 8.79
N ALA A 52 -3.94 -7.09 8.37
CA ALA A 52 -4.01 -8.48 7.95
C ALA A 52 -2.72 -9.21 8.32
N ASN A 53 -2.79 -10.55 8.28
CA ASN A 53 -1.59 -11.38 8.32
C ASN A 53 -1.05 -11.62 6.90
N ALA A 54 0.27 -11.77 6.76
CA ALA A 54 0.94 -12.16 5.53
C ALA A 54 0.41 -13.54 5.10
N GLY A 55 -0.39 -13.60 4.03
CA GLY A 55 -0.98 -14.84 3.54
C GLY A 55 -2.37 -14.72 2.91
N GLY A 56 -3.04 -13.57 3.06
CA GLY A 56 -4.29 -13.32 2.35
C GLY A 56 -4.10 -13.22 0.83
N LYS A 57 -4.98 -13.86 0.05
CA LYS A 57 -4.96 -13.83 -1.43
C LYS A 57 -5.07 -12.38 -1.94
N ALA A 58 -3.97 -11.82 -2.44
CA ALA A 58 -3.92 -10.49 -3.04
C ALA A 58 -3.68 -10.61 -4.54
N ASP A 59 -4.18 -9.64 -5.30
CA ASP A 59 -3.88 -9.57 -6.73
C ASP A 59 -2.49 -8.97 -6.91
N CYS A 60 -2.10 -8.04 -6.03
CA CYS A 60 -0.80 -7.38 -6.04
C CYS A 60 -0.23 -7.28 -4.60
N ILE A 61 1.08 -7.48 -4.43
CA ILE A 61 1.79 -7.35 -3.16
C ILE A 61 2.88 -6.31 -3.33
N TRP A 62 2.91 -5.33 -2.42
CA TRP A 62 3.95 -4.31 -2.32
C TRP A 62 4.78 -4.59 -1.08
N ARG A 63 6.10 -4.69 -1.22
CA ARG A 63 7.01 -5.00 -0.13
C ARG A 63 8.12 -3.96 -0.06
N ALA A 64 8.28 -3.34 1.12
CA ALA A 64 9.38 -2.42 1.43
C ALA A 64 9.40 -2.10 2.95
N ALA A 65 10.36 -1.29 3.38
CA ALA A 65 10.34 -0.66 4.70
C ALA A 65 9.11 0.27 4.90
N PRO A 66 8.65 0.51 6.14
CA PRO A 66 7.43 1.29 6.41
C PRO A 66 7.40 2.69 5.78
N ASP A 67 8.51 3.41 5.82
CA ASP A 67 8.68 4.76 5.28
C ASP A 67 8.59 4.76 3.75
N ILE A 68 9.13 3.73 3.10
CA ILE A 68 9.03 3.54 1.66
C ILE A 68 7.59 3.23 1.25
N LEU A 69 6.88 2.39 2.00
CA LEU A 69 5.45 2.12 1.75
C LEU A 69 4.60 3.38 1.94
N LEU A 70 4.86 4.18 2.97
CA LEU A 70 4.21 5.48 3.19
C LEU A 70 4.43 6.42 2.00
N ARG A 71 5.68 6.50 1.51
CA ARG A 71 6.01 7.30 0.33
C ARG A 71 5.31 6.77 -0.93
N ALA A 72 5.25 5.45 -1.11
CA ALA A 72 4.58 4.83 -2.24
C ALA A 72 3.09 5.20 -2.30
N ILE A 73 2.40 5.18 -1.16
CA ILE A 73 0.95 5.49 -1.11
C ILE A 73 0.66 7.01 -1.00
N SER A 74 1.68 7.86 -1.00
CA SER A 74 1.49 9.32 -0.86
C SER A 74 1.06 10.01 -2.17
N GLY A 75 1.20 9.32 -3.31
CA GLY A 75 0.84 9.83 -4.64
C GLY A 75 1.68 9.17 -5.74
N GLU A 76 1.27 9.36 -6.99
CA GLU A 76 1.91 8.76 -8.18
C GLU A 76 3.43 8.99 -8.24
N ARG A 77 3.89 10.24 -8.06
CA ARG A 77 5.34 10.55 -8.04
C ARG A 77 6.08 9.83 -6.92
N GLY A 78 5.44 9.68 -5.75
CA GLY A 78 6.00 8.98 -4.61
C GLY A 78 6.20 7.50 -4.93
N PHE A 79 5.16 6.89 -5.51
CA PHE A 79 5.18 5.52 -6.00
C PHE A 79 6.28 5.29 -7.06
N GLU A 80 6.28 6.06 -8.14
CA GLU A 80 7.25 5.93 -9.24
C GLU A 80 8.69 6.05 -8.73
N SER A 81 8.95 7.03 -7.86
CA SER A 81 10.28 7.28 -7.32
C SER A 81 10.84 6.09 -6.53
N VAL A 82 10.02 5.41 -5.72
CA VAL A 82 10.51 4.29 -4.90
C VAL A 82 10.50 2.96 -5.65
N TYR A 83 9.66 2.84 -6.69
CA TYR A 83 9.66 1.69 -7.58
C TYR A 83 10.89 1.70 -8.50
N VAL A 84 11.15 2.81 -9.20
CA VAL A 84 12.29 2.93 -10.12
C VAL A 84 13.64 2.85 -9.40
N SER A 85 13.72 3.33 -8.14
CA SER A 85 14.93 3.21 -7.33
C SER A 85 15.19 1.80 -6.78
N GLY A 86 14.27 0.86 -6.97
CA GLY A 86 14.36 -0.51 -6.45
C GLY A 86 14.07 -0.63 -4.95
N GLN A 87 13.60 0.43 -4.29
CA GLN A 87 13.25 0.40 -2.87
C GLN A 87 11.88 -0.26 -2.60
N LEU A 88 11.00 -0.30 -3.61
CA LEU A 88 9.70 -0.95 -3.56
C LEU A 88 9.67 -2.18 -4.46
N SER A 89 9.50 -3.37 -3.87
CA SER A 89 9.25 -4.60 -4.61
C SER A 89 7.75 -4.81 -4.84
N ILE A 90 7.36 -5.12 -6.08
CA ILE A 90 5.97 -5.41 -6.45
C ILE A 90 5.88 -6.81 -7.06
N CYS A 91 4.96 -7.62 -6.55
CA CYS A 91 4.69 -8.97 -7.05
C CYS A 91 3.19 -9.14 -7.37
N GLY A 92 2.87 -9.88 -8.44
CA GLY A 92 1.48 -10.18 -8.82
C GLY A 92 1.02 -9.39 -10.06
N ASP A 93 -0.28 -9.13 -10.14
CA ASP A 93 -0.93 -8.43 -11.25
C ASP A 93 -0.71 -6.92 -11.18
N MET A 94 0.28 -6.43 -11.95
CA MET A 94 0.60 -5.00 -12.06
C MET A 94 -0.51 -4.18 -12.72
N SER A 95 -1.48 -4.79 -13.42
CA SER A 95 -2.60 -4.04 -13.96
C SER A 95 -3.45 -3.40 -12.85
N VAL A 96 -3.42 -3.96 -11.63
CA VAL A 96 -4.06 -3.38 -10.45
C VAL A 96 -3.43 -2.04 -10.08
N VAL A 97 -2.11 -1.94 -10.19
CA VAL A 97 -1.36 -0.70 -9.93
C VAL A 97 -1.69 0.36 -10.98
N ALA A 98 -1.75 -0.01 -12.26
CA ALA A 98 -2.06 0.91 -13.36
C ALA A 98 -3.48 1.53 -13.25
N ARG A 99 -4.38 0.88 -12.51
CA ARG A 99 -5.74 1.36 -12.24
C ARG A 99 -5.84 2.27 -11.01
N LEU A 100 -4.77 2.40 -10.23
CA LEU A 100 -4.76 3.27 -9.06
C LEU A 100 -4.75 4.74 -9.48
N ASN A 101 -5.68 5.50 -8.91
CA ASN A 101 -5.64 6.96 -8.93
C ASN A 101 -5.09 7.44 -7.58
N LEU A 102 -3.76 7.43 -7.43
CA LEU A 102 -3.10 7.89 -6.21
C LEU A 102 -3.06 9.42 -6.19
N LYS A 103 -4.17 10.03 -5.80
CA LYS A 103 -4.23 11.47 -5.54
C LYS A 103 -3.27 11.80 -4.38
N GLN A 104 -2.52 12.89 -4.52
CA GLN A 104 -1.78 13.42 -3.38
C GLN A 104 -2.75 13.69 -2.22
N ALA A 105 -2.46 13.11 -1.06
CA ALA A 105 -3.16 13.48 0.16
C ALA A 105 -2.91 14.99 0.41
N LYS A 106 -3.97 15.79 0.40
CA LYS A 106 -3.91 17.22 0.74
C LYS A 106 -3.63 17.42 2.23
#